data_AF-A0A665WU95-F1
#
_entry.id   AF-A0A665WU95-F1
#
_cell.length_a   1.000
_cell.length_b   1.000
_cell.length_c   1.000
_cell.angle_alpha   90.00
_cell.angle_beta   90.00
_cell.angle_gamma   90.00
#
_symmetry.space_group_name_H-M   'P 1'
#
loop_
_entity.id
_entity.type
_entity.pdbx_description
1 polymer ?
#
loop_
_entity_poly.entity_id
_entity_poly.type
_entity_poly.pdbx_seq_one_letter_code
_entity_poly.pdbx_strand_id
1 'polypeptide(L)'
;MVFRDNRNLPRRLCSFLSLPSVCCSALWVEASSRDKGPHPPGCDSMLAFSLNESSLSEGSGNIHLRSLSPWSWRSNTVKNRIPSTIWEAECSSSCFSPGPRSTDSKDLDSVPIYQNILVLIRQGAGRCFTATYRSVAVGCTCVRTRTN
;
A
#
# COMPACT_ATOMS: atom_id res chain seq x y z
N MET A 1 -15.41 1.41 10.67
CA MET A 1 -16.49 1.90 9.80
C MET A 1 -17.25 0.68 9.33
N VAL A 2 -18.53 0.54 9.70
CA VAL A 2 -19.34 -0.66 9.45
C VAL A 2 -20.29 -0.35 8.29
N PHE A 3 -20.23 -1.13 7.21
CA PHE A 3 -21.23 -1.05 6.14
C PHE A 3 -21.48 -2.45 5.56
N ARG A 4 -22.77 -2.74 5.34
CA ARG A 4 -23.34 -4.03 4.97
C ARG A 4 -23.91 -3.88 3.56
N ASP A 5 -23.34 -4.56 2.55
CA ASP A 5 -23.93 -4.62 1.21
C ASP A 5 -25.17 -5.54 1.25
N ASN A 6 -26.32 -4.93 1.03
CA ASN A 6 -27.63 -5.56 1.07
C ASN A 6 -28.00 -6.10 -0.31
N ARG A 7 -27.45 -7.26 -0.68
CA ARG A 7 -27.87 -8.02 -1.87
C ARG A 7 -27.91 -9.51 -1.59
N ASN A 8 -29.03 -9.97 -1.02
CA ASN A 8 -29.68 -11.23 -1.41
C ASN A 8 -30.99 -11.37 -0.64
N LEU A 9 -32.10 -11.14 -1.33
CA LEU A 9 -33.44 -11.47 -0.85
C LEU A 9 -33.96 -12.63 -1.72
N PRO A 10 -34.01 -13.88 -1.23
CA PRO A 10 -34.90 -14.86 -1.83
C PRO A 10 -36.33 -14.48 -1.43
N ARG A 11 -37.14 -14.02 -2.38
CA ARG A 11 -38.58 -13.87 -2.19
C ARG A 11 -39.19 -15.26 -1.99
N ARG A 12 -39.41 -15.64 -0.72
CA ARG A 12 -40.34 -16.71 -0.34
C ARG A 12 -41.75 -16.27 -0.76
N LEU A 13 -42.32 -16.91 -1.77
CA LEU A 13 -43.78 -16.98 -1.92
C LEU A 13 -44.24 -18.25 -1.21
N CYS A 14 -44.75 -18.12 0.02
CA CYS A 14 -45.59 -19.14 0.63
C CYS A 14 -47.05 -18.78 0.35
N SER A 15 -47.59 -19.28 -0.76
CA SER A 15 -49.02 -19.24 -1.04
C SER A 15 -49.68 -20.38 -0.26
N PHE A 16 -50.29 -20.08 0.88
CA PHE A 16 -51.17 -21.03 1.56
C PHE A 16 -52.51 -21.06 0.85
N LEU A 17 -52.75 -22.10 0.05
CA LEU A 17 -54.10 -22.52 -0.30
C LEU A 17 -54.24 -24.00 0.06
N SER A 18 -55.20 -24.23 0.95
CA SER A 18 -55.69 -25.51 1.48
C SER A 18 -56.08 -26.50 0.39
N LEU A 19 -55.69 -27.78 0.53
CA LEU A 19 -56.51 -29.00 0.39
C LEU A 19 -55.66 -30.26 0.69
N PRO A 20 -56.25 -31.44 1.00
CA PRO A 20 -55.67 -32.42 1.92
C PRO A 20 -54.88 -33.57 1.26
N SER A 21 -53.95 -34.12 2.05
CA SER A 21 -53.47 -35.51 2.05
C SER A 21 -52.83 -36.08 0.78
N VAL A 22 -51.50 -35.96 0.69
CA VAL A 22 -50.61 -37.07 0.27
C VAL A 22 -49.30 -36.96 1.06
N CYS A 23 -49.11 -37.80 2.07
CA CYS A 23 -47.82 -37.95 2.75
C CYS A 23 -46.85 -38.72 1.85
N CYS A 24 -46.16 -38.01 0.95
CA CYS A 24 -44.92 -38.53 0.38
C CYS A 24 -43.84 -38.47 1.46
N SER A 25 -43.53 -39.62 2.07
CA SER A 25 -42.38 -39.79 2.96
C SER A 25 -41.10 -39.53 2.18
N ALA A 26 -40.71 -38.27 2.05
CA ALA A 26 -39.36 -37.90 1.67
C ALA A 26 -38.45 -38.33 2.81
N LEU A 27 -37.53 -39.27 2.57
CA LEU A 27 -36.43 -39.51 3.50
C LEU A 27 -35.61 -38.21 3.58
N TRP A 28 -35.69 -37.55 4.73
CA TRP A 28 -34.79 -36.44 5.05
C TRP A 28 -33.40 -37.04 5.26
N VAL A 29 -32.55 -36.94 4.25
CA VAL A 29 -31.10 -37.06 4.45
C VAL A 29 -30.69 -35.75 5.11
N GLU A 30 -30.63 -35.75 6.44
CA GLU A 30 -29.95 -34.71 7.20
C GLU A 30 -28.47 -34.78 6.83
N ALA A 31 -28.08 -33.94 5.87
CA ALA A 31 -26.67 -33.65 5.63
C ALA A 31 -26.16 -32.96 6.88
N SER A 32 -25.58 -33.76 7.79
CA SER A 32 -24.86 -33.30 8.97
C SER A 32 -23.96 -32.13 8.58
N SER A 33 -24.36 -30.93 9.02
CA SER A 33 -23.61 -29.71 8.79
C SER A 33 -22.28 -29.89 9.50
N ARG A 34 -21.26 -30.27 8.74
CA ARG A 34 -19.88 -30.34 9.19
C ARG A 34 -19.54 -28.96 9.74
N ASP A 35 -19.47 -28.88 11.06
CA ASP A 35 -19.08 -27.68 11.79
C ASP A 35 -17.68 -27.29 11.30
N LYS A 36 -17.64 -26.33 10.38
CA LYS A 36 -16.38 -25.78 9.90
C LYS A 36 -15.89 -24.91 11.03
N GLY A 37 -14.89 -25.41 11.76
CA GLY A 37 -14.14 -24.65 12.74
C GLY A 37 -13.71 -23.28 12.17
N PRO A 38 -13.32 -22.34 13.05
CA PRO A 38 -13.18 -20.92 12.71
C PRO A 38 -12.42 -20.73 11.39
N HIS A 39 -13.15 -20.31 10.35
CA HIS A 39 -12.52 -19.90 9.11
C HIS A 39 -11.53 -18.77 9.43
N PRO A 40 -10.33 -18.77 8.84
CA PRO A 40 -9.48 -17.58 8.92
C PRO A 40 -10.31 -16.40 8.36
N PRO A 41 -10.31 -15.24 9.03
CA PRO A 41 -11.08 -14.09 8.57
C PRO A 41 -10.72 -13.82 7.11
N GLY A 42 -11.73 -13.85 6.24
CA GLY A 42 -11.56 -13.47 4.84
C GLY A 42 -11.07 -12.03 4.80
N CYS A 43 -10.19 -11.69 3.85
CA CYS A 43 -9.63 -10.34 3.80
C CYS A 43 -10.75 -9.30 3.64
N ASP A 44 -10.76 -8.25 4.47
CA ASP A 44 -11.91 -7.36 4.64
C ASP A 44 -12.15 -6.40 3.45
N SER A 45 -11.21 -6.27 2.49
CA SER A 45 -11.29 -5.30 1.40
C SER A 45 -10.45 -5.69 0.18
N MET A 46 -10.90 -5.30 -1.01
CA MET A 46 -10.16 -5.43 -2.27
C MET A 46 -9.62 -4.06 -2.70
N LEU A 47 -8.30 -3.95 -2.88
CA LEU A 47 -7.67 -2.75 -3.43
C LEU A 47 -7.65 -2.84 -4.96
N ALA A 48 -8.32 -1.91 -5.63
CA ALA A 48 -8.23 -1.75 -7.08
C ALA A 48 -7.24 -0.62 -7.39
N PHE A 49 -6.10 -0.97 -8.01
CA PHE A 49 -5.17 0.02 -8.54
C PHE A 49 -5.63 0.41 -9.93
N SER A 50 -5.88 1.70 -10.16
CA SER A 50 -6.01 2.22 -11.52
C SER A 50 -4.60 2.25 -12.11
N LEU A 51 -4.29 1.28 -12.97
CA LEU A 51 -3.09 1.31 -13.80
C LEU A 51 -3.32 2.36 -14.89
N ASN A 52 -3.16 3.63 -14.55
CA ASN A 52 -2.76 4.57 -15.58
C ASN A 52 -1.26 4.31 -15.79
N GLU A 53 -0.87 3.92 -16.99
CA GLU A 53 0.53 3.73 -17.35
C GLU A 53 1.25 5.07 -17.15
N SER A 54 1.76 5.32 -15.95
CA SER A 54 2.73 6.36 -15.73
C SER A 54 3.95 5.88 -16.48
N SER A 55 4.22 6.53 -17.62
CA SER A 55 5.52 6.46 -18.26
C SER A 55 6.57 6.43 -17.15
N LEU A 56 7.47 5.45 -17.19
CA LEU A 56 8.65 5.49 -16.33
C LEU A 56 9.20 6.88 -16.52
N SER A 57 9.04 7.73 -15.50
CA SER A 57 9.53 9.10 -15.59
C SER A 57 11.01 8.90 -15.79
N GLU A 58 11.47 9.16 -17.02
CA GLU A 58 12.87 9.18 -17.40
C GLU A 58 13.45 10.40 -16.68
N GLY A 59 13.50 10.30 -15.35
CA GLY A 59 13.68 11.38 -14.42
C GLY A 59 15.14 11.74 -14.43
N SER A 60 15.58 12.50 -15.43
CA SER A 60 16.93 13.04 -15.57
C SER A 60 18.09 12.02 -15.47
N GLY A 61 17.82 10.70 -15.38
CA GLY A 61 18.78 9.60 -15.21
C GLY A 61 19.66 9.72 -13.97
N ASN A 62 20.65 10.60 -14.03
CA ASN A 62 21.68 10.85 -13.03
C ASN A 62 21.43 12.12 -12.21
N ILE A 63 20.17 12.52 -11.99
CA ILE A 63 19.83 13.72 -11.19
C ILE A 63 20.48 13.71 -9.81
N HIS A 64 20.56 12.55 -9.17
CA HIS A 64 21.18 12.33 -7.87
C HIS A 64 22.68 12.70 -7.82
N LEU A 65 23.37 12.68 -8.97
CA LEU A 65 24.78 13.08 -9.10
C LEU A 65 24.95 14.53 -9.55
N ARG A 66 23.96 15.08 -10.27
CA ARG A 66 24.01 16.42 -10.87
C ARG A 66 23.36 17.51 -10.02
N SER A 67 22.62 17.11 -8.98
CA SER A 67 22.02 18.02 -8.01
C SER A 67 23.09 18.83 -7.26
N LEU A 68 22.76 20.06 -6.87
CA LEU A 68 23.57 20.82 -5.91
C LEU A 68 23.56 20.19 -4.51
N SER A 69 22.59 19.34 -4.22
CA SER A 69 22.54 18.50 -3.02
C SER A 69 22.54 17.04 -3.48
N PRO A 70 23.71 16.46 -3.81
CA PRO A 70 23.80 15.07 -4.29
C PRO A 70 23.32 14.08 -3.23
N TRP A 71 22.90 12.89 -3.68
CA TRP A 71 22.53 11.82 -2.78
C TRP A 71 22.91 10.44 -3.30
N SER A 72 23.15 9.51 -2.38
CA SER A 72 23.28 8.09 -2.68
C SER A 72 21.94 7.38 -2.46
N TRP A 73 21.77 6.23 -3.09
CA TRP A 73 20.60 5.39 -2.91
C TRP A 73 20.89 4.24 -1.97
N ARG A 74 20.06 4.07 -0.96
CA ARG A 74 20.06 2.91 -0.08
C ARG A 74 18.84 2.04 -0.37
N SER A 75 19.06 0.77 -0.68
CA SER A 75 17.97 -0.18 -0.83
C SER A 75 17.56 -0.77 0.52
N ASN A 76 16.25 -0.94 0.68
CA ASN A 76 15.64 -1.66 1.78
C ASN A 76 14.70 -2.72 1.23
N THR A 77 15.09 -3.99 1.35
CA THR A 77 14.35 -5.13 0.81
C THR A 77 13.66 -5.92 1.91
N VAL A 78 12.34 -6.05 1.83
CA VAL A 78 11.53 -6.85 2.77
C VAL A 78 10.71 -7.86 1.97
N LYS A 79 10.90 -9.16 2.25
CA LYS A 79 10.32 -10.26 1.44
C LYS A 79 8.78 -10.25 1.38
N ASN A 80 8.12 -9.96 2.50
CA ASN A 80 6.66 -10.04 2.60
C ASN A 80 5.96 -8.70 2.28
N ARG A 81 6.62 -7.83 1.52
CA ARG A 81 6.19 -6.45 1.28
C ARG A 81 6.07 -6.16 -0.21
N ILE A 82 5.12 -5.30 -0.58
CA ILE A 82 4.97 -4.74 -1.93
C ILE A 82 5.00 -3.20 -1.82
N PRO A 83 5.90 -2.50 -2.55
CA PRO A 83 7.05 -3.06 -3.26
C PRO A 83 8.04 -3.71 -2.27
N SER A 84 8.70 -4.79 -2.73
CA SER A 84 9.63 -5.56 -1.89
C SER A 84 10.87 -4.74 -1.57
N THR A 85 11.47 -4.15 -2.60
CA THR A 85 12.60 -3.23 -2.49
C THR A 85 12.09 -1.78 -2.57
N ILE A 86 12.50 -0.97 -1.60
CA ILE A 86 12.32 0.48 -1.60
C ILE A 86 13.71 1.10 -1.64
N TRP A 87 13.91 2.12 -2.48
CA TRP A 87 15.13 2.92 -2.50
C TRP A 87 14.88 4.22 -1.74
N GLU A 88 15.72 4.48 -0.74
CA GLU A 88 15.69 5.70 0.06
C GLU A 88 16.93 6.54 -0.25
N ALA A 89 16.76 7.85 -0.42
CA ALA A 89 17.85 8.79 -0.65
C ALA A 89 18.61 9.08 0.65
N GLU A 90 19.94 9.05 0.58
CA GLU A 90 20.85 9.42 1.66
C GLU A 90 21.61 10.69 1.27
N CYS A 91 21.34 11.77 2.01
CA CYS A 91 21.89 13.11 1.74
C CYS A 91 23.25 13.31 2.41
N SER A 92 24.13 14.09 1.76
CA SER A 92 25.23 14.74 2.46
C SER A 92 24.71 15.86 3.37
N SER A 93 25.52 16.29 4.35
CA SER A 93 25.16 17.42 5.22
C SER A 93 25.22 18.78 4.51
N SER A 94 26.13 18.96 3.55
CA SER A 94 26.33 20.22 2.83
C SER A 94 25.94 20.13 1.37
N CYS A 95 25.59 21.28 0.78
CA CYS A 95 25.42 21.42 -0.67
C CYS A 95 26.74 21.69 -1.40
N PHE A 96 26.79 21.31 -2.67
CA PHE A 96 27.83 21.69 -3.61
C PHE A 96 27.62 23.14 -4.09
N SER A 97 28.69 23.95 -4.08
CA SER A 97 28.67 25.32 -4.60
C SER A 97 29.61 25.43 -5.80
N PRO A 98 29.11 25.68 -7.02
CA PRO A 98 29.96 25.93 -8.18
C PRO A 98 30.50 27.36 -8.13
N GLY A 99 31.74 27.55 -7.66
CA GLY A 99 32.43 28.84 -7.67
C GLY A 99 33.72 28.85 -6.85
N PRO A 100 34.61 29.85 -7.04
CA PRO A 100 35.84 29.99 -6.24
C PRO A 100 35.46 30.30 -4.79
N ARG A 101 35.40 29.25 -3.96
CA ARG A 101 35.17 29.30 -2.49
C ARG A 101 34.21 30.41 -2.10
N SER A 102 32.97 30.33 -2.59
CA SER A 102 31.91 31.21 -2.14
C SER A 102 31.76 31.03 -0.63
N THR A 103 31.95 32.14 0.09
CA THR A 103 31.79 32.23 1.55
C THR A 103 30.39 31.79 2.00
N ASP A 104 29.42 31.80 1.06
CA ASP A 104 28.01 31.43 1.22
C ASP A 104 27.74 29.92 1.30
N SER A 105 28.70 29.05 0.97
CA SER A 105 28.53 27.59 1.11
C SER A 105 28.36 27.15 2.58
N LYS A 106 28.73 28.00 3.53
CA LYS A 106 28.53 27.77 4.97
C LYS A 106 27.08 27.96 5.43
N ASP A 107 26.24 28.56 4.60
CA ASP A 107 24.84 28.84 4.90
C ASP A 107 23.88 27.89 4.18
N LEU A 108 24.36 26.75 3.66
CA LEU A 108 23.55 25.83 2.86
C LEU A 108 23.60 24.39 3.40
N ASP A 109 22.43 23.88 3.76
CA ASP A 109 22.25 22.50 4.20
C ASP A 109 21.57 21.67 3.11
N SER A 110 22.05 20.44 2.95
CA SER A 110 21.41 19.45 2.11
C SER A 110 20.45 18.62 2.97
N VAL A 111 19.15 18.68 2.67
CA VAL A 111 18.08 18.06 3.46
C VAL A 111 17.25 17.08 2.63
N PRO A 112 16.81 15.95 3.22
CA PRO A 112 16.00 14.96 2.51
C PRO A 112 14.58 15.47 2.22
N ILE A 113 14.07 15.12 1.04
CA ILE A 113 12.67 15.29 0.65
C ILE A 113 11.94 13.97 0.87
N TYR A 114 10.88 14.00 1.67
CA TYR A 114 10.08 12.82 1.98
C TYR A 114 8.79 12.75 1.17
N GLN A 115 8.44 11.55 0.74
CA GLN A 115 7.15 11.21 0.13
C GLN A 115 6.52 10.02 0.85
N ASN A 116 5.21 10.10 1.10
CA ASN A 116 4.45 8.96 1.60
C ASN A 116 4.08 8.04 0.44
N ILE A 117 4.46 6.77 0.56
CA ILE A 117 4.10 5.71 -0.38
C ILE A 117 3.23 4.66 0.29
N LEU A 118 2.32 4.06 -0.47
CA LEU A 118 1.51 2.96 0.00
C LEU A 118 2.32 1.66 -0.07
N VAL A 119 2.31 0.91 1.03
CA VAL A 119 3.04 -0.33 1.19
C VAL A 119 2.07 -1.42 1.64
N LEU A 120 2.10 -2.57 0.96
CA LEU A 120 1.31 -3.74 1.32
C LEU A 120 2.19 -4.78 2.01
N ILE A 121 1.74 -5.30 3.15
CA ILE A 121 2.44 -6.33 3.92
C ILE A 121 1.59 -7.60 3.91
N ARG A 122 2.12 -8.70 3.37
CA ARG A 122 1.44 -9.99 3.33
C ARG A 122 1.26 -10.54 4.75
N GLN A 123 0.04 -10.98 5.06
CA GLN A 123 -0.29 -11.67 6.31
C GLN A 123 -0.19 -13.19 6.12
N GLY A 124 0.74 -13.83 6.82
CA GLY A 124 0.93 -15.28 6.80
C GLY A 124 1.15 -15.87 5.40
N ALA A 125 0.70 -17.11 5.21
CA ALA A 125 0.76 -17.80 3.91
C ALA A 125 -0.42 -17.46 2.97
N GLY A 126 -1.34 -16.60 3.41
CA GLY A 126 -2.57 -16.27 2.68
C GLY A 126 -2.39 -15.20 1.60
N ARG A 127 -3.52 -14.79 1.00
CA ARG A 127 -3.62 -13.70 0.02
C ARG A 127 -4.05 -12.36 0.65
N CYS A 128 -4.04 -12.26 1.97
CA CYS A 128 -4.41 -11.03 2.68
C CYS A 128 -3.19 -10.12 2.86
N PHE A 129 -3.43 -8.81 2.77
CA PHE A 129 -2.42 -7.78 2.93
C PHE A 129 -2.90 -6.71 3.89
N THR A 130 -2.01 -6.23 4.75
CA THR A 130 -2.19 -4.97 5.46
C THR A 130 -1.65 -3.84 4.60
N ALA A 131 -2.45 -2.80 4.38
CA ALA A 131 -2.01 -1.59 3.68
C ALA A 131 -1.58 -0.51 4.68
N THR A 132 -0.39 0.06 4.50
CA THR A 132 0.17 1.08 5.39
C THR A 132 0.93 2.12 4.57
N TYR A 133 0.91 3.39 5.00
CA TYR A 133 1.75 4.42 4.40
C TYR A 133 3.13 4.43 5.05
N ARG A 134 4.17 4.63 4.24
CA ARG A 134 5.56 4.77 4.68
C ARG A 134 6.16 6.05 4.11
N SER A 135 6.78 6.85 4.97
CA SER A 135 7.57 7.99 4.56
C SER A 135 8.93 7.51 4.02
N VAL A 136 9.28 7.93 2.81
CA VAL A 136 10.51 7.54 2.11
C VAL A 136 11.20 8.78 1.60
N ALA A 137 12.50 8.91 1.86
CA ALA A 137 13.31 9.96 1.26
C ALA A 137 13.48 9.67 -0.24
N VAL A 138 13.00 10.57 -1.11
CA VAL A 138 13.03 10.40 -2.58
C VAL A 138 14.15 11.19 -3.26
N GLY A 139 14.82 12.07 -2.52
CA GLY A 139 15.93 12.87 -2.99
C GLY A 139 16.35 13.87 -1.92
N CYS A 140 17.30 14.72 -2.26
CA CYS A 140 17.79 15.77 -1.38
C CYS A 140 17.69 17.12 -2.07
N THR A 141 17.42 18.16 -1.29
CA THR A 141 17.36 19.54 -1.77
C THR A 141 18.27 20.42 -0.93
N CYS A 142 18.75 21.51 -1.54
CA CYS A 142 19.59 22.48 -0.88
C CYS A 142 18.73 23.60 -0.30
N VAL A 143 18.89 23.88 0.99
CA VAL A 143 18.17 24.93 1.70
C VAL A 143 19.14 25.88 2.38
N ARG A 144 18.74 27.14 2.54
CA ARG A 144 19.53 28.10 3.32
C ARG A 144 19.35 27.82 4.81
N THR A 145 20.46 27.68 5.53
CA THR A 145 20.44 27.56 7.00
C THR A 145 19.83 28.83 7.57
N ARG A 146 18.87 28.67 8.49
CA ARG A 146 18.45 29.79 9.33
C ARG A 146 19.35 29.81 10.55
N THR A 147 20.30 30.76 10.58
CA THR A 147 20.88 31.23 11.82
C THR A 147 19.77 31.97 12.59
N ASN A 148 19.47 31.51 13.79
CA ASN A 148 18.50 32.11 14.71
C ASN A 148 19.26 32.93 15.75
#